data_AF-A0A2D4YDM3-F1
#
_entry.id   AF-A0A2D4YDM3-F1
#
_cell.length_a   1.000
_cell.length_b   1.000
_cell.length_c   1.000
_cell.angle_alpha   90.00
_cell.angle_beta   90.00
_cell.angle_gamma   90.00
#
_symmetry.space_group_name_H-M   'P 1'
#
loop_
_entity.id
_entity.type
_entity.pdbx_description
1 polymer ?
#
loop_
_entity_poly.entity_id
_entity_poly.type
_entity_poly.pdbx_seq_one_letter_code
_entity_poly.pdbx_strand_id
1 'polypeptide(L)' 'MTIPNLVGAGLIVIGAGIGLGRIGGSAMEGIARQPEATGKIQTAMIIIAALLEGLAFGALFLGQ' A
#
# COMPACT_ATOMS: atom_id res chain seq x y z
N MET A 1 -5.49 7.70 -23.92
CA MET A 1 -6.20 7.03 -22.80
C MET A 1 -7.68 7.05 -23.10
N THR A 2 -8.33 5.89 -23.12
CA THR A 2 -9.79 5.79 -23.25
C THR A 2 -10.44 5.89 -21.87
N ILE A 3 -11.73 6.24 -21.82
CA ILE A 3 -12.49 6.36 -20.56
C ILE A 3 -12.38 5.10 -19.67
N PRO A 4 -12.47 3.86 -20.20
CA PRO A 4 -12.30 2.65 -19.39
C PRO A 4 -10.96 2.56 -18.66
N ASN A 5 -9.86 2.97 -19.29
CA ASN A 5 -8.52 2.87 -18.71
C ASN A 5 -8.32 3.87 -17.57
N LEU A 6 -8.92 5.07 -17.67
CA LEU A 6 -8.92 6.06 -16.59
C LEU A 6 -9.71 5.59 -15.37
N VAL A 7 -10.85 4.92 -15.59
CA VAL A 7 -11.64 4.32 -14.51
C VAL A 7 -10.87 3.19 -13.85
N GLY A 8 -10.24 2.31 -14.63
CA GLY A 8 -9.38 1.23 -14.12
C GLY A 8 -8.22 1.77 -13.26
N ALA A 9 -7.50 2.77 -13.76
CA ALA A 9 -6.43 3.44 -13.02
C ALA A 9 -6.93 4.03 -11.69
N GLY A 10 -8.09 4.71 -11.69
CA GLY A 10 -8.69 5.25 -10.48
C GLY A 10 -9.02 4.19 -9.43
N LEU A 11 -9.57 3.05 -9.85
CA LEU A 11 -9.88 1.94 -8.94
C LEU A 11 -8.62 1.32 -8.34
N ILE A 12 -7.55 1.19 -9.13
CA ILE A 12 -6.25 0.68 -8.65
C ILE A 12 -5.69 1.60 -7.57
N VAL A 13 -5.70 2.92 -7.80
CA VAL A 13 -5.21 3.92 -6.83
C VAL A 13 -6.03 3.88 -5.53
N ILE A 14 -7.36 3.77 -5.61
CA ILE A 14 -8.22 3.65 -4.43
C ILE A 14 -7.88 2.38 -3.63
N GLY A 15 -7.76 1.24 -4.32
CA GLY A 15 -7.41 -0.04 -3.67
C GLY A 15 -6.05 0.01 -2.98
N ALA A 16 -5.04 0.56 -3.67
CA ALA A 16 -3.70 0.75 -3.13
C ALA A 16 -3.70 1.67 -1.90
N GLY A 17 -4.39 2.81 -1.98
CA GLY A 17 -4.51 3.77 -0.87
C GLY A 17 -5.15 3.15 0.38
N ILE A 18 -6.22 2.36 0.22
CA ILE A 18 -6.86 1.65 1.34
C ILE A 18 -5.90 0.62 1.96
N GLY A 19 -5.19 -0.16 1.13
CA GLY A 19 -4.25 -1.15 1.61
C GLY A 19 -3.06 -0.54 2.36
N LEU A 20 -2.45 0.51 1.82
CA LEU A 20 -1.38 1.28 2.47
C LEU A 20 -1.84 1.90 3.78
N GLY A 21 -3.02 2.53 3.79
CA GLY A 21 -3.60 3.11 5.01
C GLY A 21 -3.75 2.10 6.13
N ARG A 22 -4.18 0.87 5.80
CA ARG A 22 -4.26 -0.24 6.77
C ARG A 22 -2.90 -0.69 7.27
N ILE A 23 -1.94 -0.88 6.38
CA ILE A 23 -0.56 -1.28 6.74
C ILE A 23 0.06 -0.26 7.69
N GLY A 24 -0.02 1.04 7.34
CA GLY A 24 0.48 2.13 8.17
C GLY A 24 -0.24 2.22 9.52
N GLY A 25 -1.58 2.14 9.53
CA GLY A 25 -2.37 2.15 10.75
C GLY A 25 -2.00 1.01 11.70
N SER A 26 -1.93 -0.23 11.21
CA SER A 26 -1.53 -1.39 12.01
C SER A 26 -0.09 -1.29 12.51
N ALA A 27 0.83 -0.72 11.72
CA ALA A 27 2.19 -0.47 12.17
C ALA A 27 2.24 0.56 13.31
N MET A 28 1.48 1.66 13.21
CA MET A 28 1.42 2.68 14.26
C MET A 28 0.84 2.10 15.55
N GLU A 29 -0.23 1.31 15.47
CA GLU A 29 -0.77 0.61 16.63
C GLU A 29 0.24 -0.36 17.25
N GLY A 30 0.97 -1.12 16.42
CA GLY A 30 2.01 -2.02 16.88
C GLY A 30 3.12 -1.29 17.63
N ILE A 31 3.59 -0.16 17.07
CA ILE A 31 4.61 0.70 17.67
C ILE A 31 4.11 1.30 18.98
N ALA A 32 2.85 1.75 19.04
CA ALA A 32 2.27 2.28 20.27
C ALA A 32 2.20 1.22 21.38
N ARG A 33 1.98 -0.05 21.04
CA ARG A 33 1.96 -1.17 22.00
C ARG A 33 3.37 -1.64 22.40
N GLN A 34 4.35 -1.56 21.50
CA GLN A 34 5.73 -1.99 21.72
C GLN A 34 6.74 -0.99 21.11
N PRO A 35 7.04 0.12 21.80
CA PRO A 35 7.94 1.16 21.29
C PRO A 35 9.36 0.67 21.00
N GLU A 36 9.86 -0.29 21.77
CA GLU A 36 11.16 -0.92 21.60
C GLU A 36 11.29 -1.72 20.29
N ALA A 37 10.16 -2.15 19.72
CA ALA A 37 10.12 -2.90 18.48
C ALA A 37 9.97 -2.00 17.23
N THR A 38 10.01 -0.67 17.38
CA THR A 38 9.77 0.30 16.29
C THR A 38 10.53 -0.02 15.01
N GLY A 39 11.84 -0.24 15.11
CA GLY A 39 12.66 -0.54 13.92
C GLY A 39 12.19 -1.80 13.19
N LYS A 40 11.87 -2.88 13.92
CA LYS A 40 11.39 -4.14 13.33
C LYS A 40 10.02 -3.97 12.67
N ILE A 41 9.10 -3.28 13.33
CA ILE A 41 7.75 -3.02 12.82
C ILE A 41 7.84 -2.16 11.56
N GLN A 42 8.66 -1.12 11.56
CA GLN A 42 8.87 -0.25 10.40
C GLN A 42 9.49 -1.01 9.22
N THR A 43 10.49 -1.87 9.46
CA THR A 43 11.05 -2.71 8.40
C THR A 43 10.00 -3.64 7.79
N ALA A 44 9.21 -4.33 8.63
CA ALA A 44 8.13 -5.20 8.14
C ALA A 44 7.08 -4.40 7.35
N MET A 45 6.67 -3.23 7.86
CA MET A 45 5.74 -2.33 7.20
C MET A 45 6.22 -1.91 5.80
N ILE A 46 7.49 -1.49 5.67
CA ILE A 46 8.06 -1.06 4.39
C ILE A 46 8.11 -2.22 3.40
N ILE A 47 8.47 -3.44 3.82
CA ILE A 47 8.49 -4.62 2.95
C ILE A 47 7.09 -4.89 2.39
N ILE A 48 6.07 -4.90 3.27
CA ILE A 48 4.69 -5.16 2.84
C ILE A 48 4.16 -4.01 1.97
N ALA A 49 4.46 -2.76 2.31
CA ALA A 49 4.13 -1.60 1.51
C ALA A 49 4.75 -1.68 0.11
N ALA A 50 6.03 -2.08 0.01
CA ALA A 50 6.72 -2.24 -1.27
C ALA A 50 6.11 -3.36 -2.14
N LEU A 51 5.69 -4.48 -1.53
CA LEU A 51 4.98 -5.54 -2.25
C LEU A 51 3.62 -5.06 -2.77
N LEU A 52 2.87 -4.31 -1.96
CA LEU A 52 1.60 -3.73 -2.37
C LEU A 52 1.78 -2.71 -3.49
N GLU A 53 2.76 -1.81 -3.36
CA GLU A 53 3.09 -0.82 -4.38
C GLU A 53 3.53 -1.49 -5.69
N GLY A 54 4.33 -2.56 -5.63
CA GLY A 54 4.71 -3.32 -6.81
C GLY A 54 3.52 -3.91 -7.57
N LEU A 55 2.52 -4.42 -6.84
CA LEU A 55 1.27 -4.91 -7.43
C LEU A 55 0.41 -3.77 -7.98
N ALA A 56 0.28 -2.66 -7.26
CA ALA A 56 -0.50 -1.51 -7.67
C ALA A 56 0.09 -0.85 -8.92
N PHE A 57 1.41 -0.62 -8.95
CA PHE A 57 2.12 -0.12 -10.12
C PHE A 57 2.05 -1.10 -11.29
N GLY A 58 2.24 -2.39 -11.05
CA GLY A 58 2.11 -3.42 -12.09
C GLY A 58 0.71 -3.42 -12.71
N ALA A 59 -0.33 -3.38 -11.88
CA ALA A 59 -1.71 -3.29 -12.34
C ALA A 59 -1.99 -1.98 -13.08
N LEU A 60 -1.44 -0.86 -12.61
CA LEU A 60 -1.60 0.44 -13.26
C LEU A 60 -0.99 0.41 -14.66
N PHE A 61 0.23 -0.09 -14.81
CA PHE A 61 0.93 -0.19 -16.10
C PHE A 61 0.32 -1.20 -17.07
N LEU A 62 -0.16 -2.35 -16.58
CA LEU A 62 -0.74 -3.41 -17.42
C LEU A 62 -2.23 -3.20 -17.73
N GLY A 63 -2.94 -2.43 -16.89
CA GLY A 63 -4.38 -2.19 -17.00
C GLY A 63 -4.79 -1.02 -17.89
N GLN A 64 -3.88 -0.47 -18.70
CA GLN A 64 -4.11 0.70 -19.55
C GLN A 64 -3.69 0.49 -21.00
#